data_AF-A0A850MLU1-F1
#
_entry.id   AF-A0A850MLU1-F1
#
_cell.length_a   1.000
_cell.length_b   1.000
_cell.length_c   1.000
_cell.angle_alpha   90.00
_cell.angle_beta   90.00
_cell.angle_gamma   90.00
#
_symmetry.space_group_name_H-M   'P 1'
#
loop_
_entity.id
_entity.type
_entity.pdbx_description
1 polymer ?
#
loop_
_entity_poly.entity_id
_entity_poly.type
_entity_poly.pdbx_seq_one_letter_code
_entity_poly.pdbx_strand_id
1 'polypeptide(L)'
;MEIQVDLANTLSIQSGMLQAGYLTWSLYGESEHQSVEIIQKRPAFQIREMGEKNYGGYIKLPSLHANDEFQFKATLIFSTKTLKFPILNFRFNTYSKTYITQYCRSAKFWETNDPELTEIAKNLLSESGDDVLINLHKAFEFVHDNIKFRENQNHRLGARLALKEGKGDCDEFSDLFITLCRINHIPAQRVMGILVTDANNYSLHAWSEVYIPLYGQWVPFDVALDEFASIKWNYLIRAHMGLKYDAPLVFFRSKVGKNFRAKFEEDDVAQVSLIT
;
A
#
# COMPACT_ATOMS: atom_id res chain seq x y z
N MET A 1 20.47 3.60 -4.05
CA MET A 1 20.26 5.01 -3.67
C MET A 1 19.98 5.04 -2.21
N GLU A 2 20.53 6.00 -1.47
CA GLU A 2 20.18 6.20 -0.07
C GLU A 2 19.27 7.42 0.05
N ILE A 3 18.18 7.26 0.81
CA ILE A 3 17.13 8.28 0.92
C ILE A 3 16.79 8.41 2.40
N GLN A 4 16.99 9.60 2.95
CA GLN A 4 16.50 9.94 4.28
C GLN A 4 15.03 10.30 4.19
N VAL A 5 14.22 9.74 5.10
CA VAL A 5 12.83 10.14 5.32
C VAL A 5 12.66 10.52 6.77
N ASP A 6 12.34 11.78 7.01
CA ASP A 6 11.93 12.28 8.31
C ASP A 6 10.42 12.20 8.40
N LEU A 7 9.95 11.40 9.34
CA LEU A 7 8.54 11.25 9.67
C LEU A 7 8.23 12.05 10.93
N ALA A 8 7.10 12.75 10.93
CA ALA A 8 6.59 13.45 12.10
C ALA A 8 5.07 13.50 12.07
N ASN A 9 4.44 13.29 13.22
CA ASN A 9 2.99 13.40 13.35
C ASN A 9 2.61 13.81 14.78
N THR A 10 1.39 14.31 14.93
CA THR A 10 0.84 14.80 16.19
C THR A 10 -0.51 14.15 16.43
N LEU A 11 -0.65 13.48 17.57
CA LEU A 11 -1.95 13.06 18.10
C LEU A 11 -2.56 14.23 18.87
N SER A 12 -3.58 14.87 18.31
CA SER A 12 -4.32 15.95 18.99
C SER A 12 -5.66 15.43 19.51
N ILE A 13 -5.91 15.53 20.82
CA ILE A 13 -7.18 15.13 21.43
C ILE A 13 -8.17 16.28 21.31
N GLN A 14 -9.15 16.15 20.43
CA GLN A 14 -10.15 17.20 20.19
C GLN A 14 -11.20 17.27 21.30
N SER A 15 -11.56 16.11 21.88
CA SER A 15 -12.51 16.05 22.98
C SER A 15 -12.40 14.74 23.77
N GLY A 16 -12.86 14.75 25.02
CA GLY A 16 -12.84 13.59 25.90
C GLY A 16 -11.47 13.33 26.50
N MET A 17 -11.17 12.05 26.79
CA MET A 17 -9.91 11.61 27.38
C MET A 17 -9.50 10.26 26.79
N LEU A 18 -8.21 10.12 26.51
CA LEU A 18 -7.53 8.87 26.22
C LEU A 18 -6.79 8.42 27.48
N GLN A 19 -7.03 7.20 27.96
CA GLN A 19 -6.22 6.62 29.03
C GLN A 19 -4.85 6.21 28.50
N ALA A 20 -3.88 5.96 29.37
CA ALA A 20 -2.60 5.38 28.96
C ALA A 20 -2.80 4.11 28.12
N GLY A 21 -2.02 3.99 27.06
CA GLY A 21 -2.17 2.93 26.07
C GLY A 21 -0.98 2.87 25.12
N TYR A 22 -1.23 2.42 23.89
CA TYR A 22 -0.20 2.36 22.87
C TYR A 22 -0.68 2.90 21.53
N LEU A 23 0.20 3.60 20.85
CA LEU A 23 0.08 4.03 19.47
C LEU A 23 0.95 3.11 18.60
N THR A 24 0.42 2.74 17.45
CA THR A 24 1.10 1.98 16.41
C THR A 24 1.22 2.87 15.19
N TRP A 25 2.42 2.95 14.64
CA TRP A 25 2.78 3.84 13.54
C TRP A 25 3.52 3.08 12.44
N SER A 26 2.98 3.02 11.23
CA SER A 26 3.60 2.34 10.09
C SER A 26 4.85 3.07 9.63
N LEU A 27 5.96 2.35 9.57
CA LEU A 27 7.26 2.91 9.22
C LEU A 27 7.72 2.44 7.84
N TYR A 28 7.74 1.14 7.60
CA TYR A 28 8.16 0.57 6.32
C TYR A 28 7.58 -0.83 6.09
N GLY A 29 7.48 -1.22 4.82
CA GLY A 29 7.27 -2.62 4.44
C GLY A 29 8.57 -3.28 4.00
N GLU A 30 8.73 -4.57 4.28
CA GLU A 30 9.88 -5.36 3.84
C GLU A 30 9.78 -5.66 2.34
N SER A 31 10.89 -5.51 1.61
CA SER A 31 10.98 -5.92 0.21
C SER A 31 12.45 -6.12 -0.17
N GLU A 32 12.73 -6.96 -1.15
CA GLU A 32 14.08 -7.07 -1.71
C GLU A 32 14.56 -5.77 -2.37
N HIS A 33 13.63 -4.88 -2.72
CA HIS A 33 13.86 -3.55 -3.28
C HIS A 33 14.61 -2.60 -2.33
N GLN A 34 14.40 -2.76 -1.01
CA GLN A 34 14.85 -1.78 -0.02
C GLN A 34 15.34 -2.43 1.27
N SER A 35 16.34 -1.82 1.90
CA SER A 35 16.66 -2.01 3.32
C SER A 35 16.43 -0.70 4.07
N VAL A 36 16.08 -0.79 5.36
CA VAL A 36 15.72 0.37 6.16
C VAL A 36 16.48 0.39 7.48
N GLU A 37 17.15 1.50 7.75
CA GLU A 37 17.76 1.81 9.05
C GLU A 37 16.96 2.91 9.74
N ILE A 38 16.68 2.77 11.04
CA ILE A 38 16.02 3.81 11.84
C ILE A 38 17.07 4.49 12.70
N ILE A 39 17.46 5.70 12.33
CA ILE A 39 18.52 6.46 12.99
C ILE A 39 18.00 7.35 14.13
N GLN A 40 16.70 7.70 14.11
CA GLN A 40 16.08 8.47 15.18
C GLN A 40 14.66 7.98 15.48
N LYS A 41 14.30 7.99 16.77
CA LYS A 41 12.96 7.73 17.29
C LYS A 41 12.66 8.61 18.50
N ARG A 42 11.62 9.45 18.41
CA ARG A 42 11.22 10.37 19.49
C ARG A 42 9.69 10.39 19.63
N PRO A 43 9.12 10.07 20.80
CA PRO A 43 9.79 9.48 21.96
C PRO A 43 10.38 8.10 21.61
N ALA A 44 11.15 7.51 22.52
CA ALA A 44 11.66 6.17 22.28
C ALA A 44 10.52 5.16 22.15
N PHE A 45 10.54 4.33 21.11
CA PHE A 45 9.57 3.28 20.88
C PHE A 45 10.22 1.97 20.41
N GLN A 46 9.45 0.88 20.48
CA GLN A 46 9.85 -0.43 19.97
C GLN A 46 9.43 -0.57 18.51
N ILE A 47 10.18 -1.35 17.73
CA ILE A 47 9.78 -1.71 16.36
C ILE A 47 9.17 -3.10 16.41
N ARG A 48 8.04 -3.29 15.73
CA ARG A 48 7.33 -4.58 15.67
C ARG A 48 6.80 -4.84 14.27
N GLU A 49 6.77 -6.12 13.88
CA GLU A 49 6.03 -6.57 12.70
C GLU A 49 4.52 -6.51 13.01
N MET A 50 3.74 -6.03 12.05
CA MET A 50 2.31 -5.69 12.19
C MET A 50 1.40 -6.54 11.28
N GLY A 51 1.94 -7.60 10.69
CA GLY A 51 1.34 -8.38 9.60
C GLY A 51 1.80 -7.91 8.22
N GLU A 52 1.78 -8.85 7.26
CA GLU A 52 2.13 -8.62 5.85
C GLU A 52 3.56 -8.06 5.66
N LYS A 53 4.46 -8.36 6.60
CA LYS A 53 5.83 -7.85 6.63
C LYS A 53 5.92 -6.33 6.73
N ASN A 54 4.92 -5.72 7.36
CA ASN A 54 4.93 -4.31 7.73
C ASN A 54 5.57 -4.13 9.09
N TYR A 55 6.46 -3.16 9.21
CA TYR A 55 7.11 -2.82 10.47
C TYR A 55 6.65 -1.44 10.93
N GLY A 56 6.30 -1.36 12.20
CA GLY A 56 5.82 -0.12 12.81
C GLY A 56 6.40 0.16 14.18
N GLY A 57 6.37 1.44 14.54
CA GLY A 57 6.71 1.94 15.86
C GLY A 57 5.57 1.70 16.84
N TYR A 58 5.87 1.03 17.96
CA TYR A 58 4.95 0.81 19.07
C TYR A 58 5.28 1.77 20.21
N ILE A 59 4.55 2.87 20.27
CA ILE A 59 4.80 4.02 21.13
C ILE A 59 3.90 3.96 22.35
N LYS A 60 4.47 4.06 23.55
CA LYS A 60 3.68 4.15 24.78
C LYS A 60 3.04 5.54 24.88
N LEU A 61 1.72 5.56 25.02
CA LEU A 61 0.96 6.80 25.21
C LEU A 61 0.70 7.03 26.72
N PRO A 62 0.89 8.26 27.21
CA PRO A 62 0.36 8.66 28.51
C PRO A 62 -1.17 8.81 28.44
N SER A 63 -1.80 9.11 29.57
CA SER A 63 -3.17 9.64 29.54
C SER A 63 -3.15 11.03 28.93
N LEU A 64 -4.10 11.31 28.03
CA LEU A 64 -4.25 12.58 27.32
C LEU A 64 -5.69 13.08 27.46
N HIS A 65 -5.85 14.36 27.72
CA HIS A 65 -7.13 15.06 27.88
C HIS A 65 -7.44 15.94 26.67
N ALA A 66 -8.65 16.49 26.62
CA ALA A 66 -9.03 17.43 25.58
C ALA A 66 -8.04 18.60 25.48
N ASN A 67 -7.63 18.91 24.25
CA ASN A 67 -6.59 19.86 23.86
C ASN A 67 -5.14 19.44 24.14
N ASP A 68 -4.90 18.24 24.67
CA ASP A 68 -3.54 17.71 24.73
C ASP A 68 -3.08 17.28 23.34
N GLU A 69 -1.78 17.47 23.10
CA GLU A 69 -1.09 17.00 21.91
C GLU A 69 0.07 16.09 22.28
N PHE A 70 0.25 15.03 21.50
CA PHE A 70 1.37 14.12 21.64
C PHE A 70 2.10 13.97 20.31
N GLN A 71 3.29 14.57 20.25
CA GLN A 71 4.13 14.56 19.05
C GLN A 71 5.05 13.34 19.04
N PHE A 72 5.23 12.77 17.86
CA PHE A 72 6.16 11.68 17.63
C PHE A 72 6.83 11.81 16.26
N LYS A 73 8.11 11.43 16.20
CA LYS A 73 9.00 11.58 15.06
C LYS A 73 9.91 10.38 14.90
N ALA A 74 10.27 10.06 13.67
CA ALA A 74 11.25 9.06 13.32
C ALA A 74 12.08 9.55 12.14
N THR A 75 13.35 9.14 12.07
CA THR A 75 14.17 9.37 10.89
C THR A 75 14.65 8.02 10.40
N LEU A 76 14.43 7.74 9.12
CA LEU A 76 14.74 6.48 8.47
C LEU A 76 15.68 6.74 7.29
N ILE A 77 16.63 5.84 7.09
CA ILE A 77 17.44 5.76 5.88
C ILE A 77 16.96 4.54 5.10
N PHE A 78 16.45 4.78 3.89
CA PHE A 78 16.10 3.76 2.92
C PHE A 78 17.27 3.58 1.95
N SER A 79 17.85 2.38 1.89
CA SER A 79 18.78 2.00 0.83
C SER A 79 18.01 1.21 -0.23
N THR A 80 17.76 1.80 -1.40
CA THR A 80 16.93 1.24 -2.47
C THR A 80 17.72 0.90 -3.74
N LYS A 81 17.19 0.01 -4.57
CA LYS A 81 17.76 -0.35 -5.88
C LYS A 81 16.67 -0.53 -6.92
N THR A 82 16.90 -0.20 -8.18
CA THR A 82 15.94 -0.54 -9.23
C THR A 82 15.93 -2.05 -9.48
N LEU A 83 14.75 -2.65 -9.52
CA LEU A 83 14.55 -4.06 -9.87
C LEU A 83 13.64 -4.18 -11.09
N LYS A 84 13.99 -5.10 -11.98
CA LYS A 84 13.14 -5.57 -13.08
C LYS A 84 13.02 -7.07 -12.97
N PHE A 85 11.80 -7.57 -13.06
CA PHE A 85 11.49 -8.98 -12.88
C PHE A 85 11.11 -9.56 -14.24
N PRO A 86 12.00 -10.31 -14.91
CA PRO A 86 11.65 -10.95 -16.18
C PRO A 86 10.67 -12.09 -15.90
N ILE A 87 9.37 -11.88 -15.98
CA ILE A 87 8.40 -12.94 -15.66
C ILE A 87 8.41 -13.98 -16.79
N LEU A 88 8.63 -15.24 -16.44
CA LEU A 88 8.48 -16.37 -17.37
C LEU A 88 7.02 -16.80 -17.43
N ASN A 89 6.57 -17.33 -18.56
CA ASN A 89 5.23 -17.90 -18.71
C ASN A 89 5.01 -19.04 -17.69
N PHE A 90 3.86 -19.01 -17.01
CA PHE A 90 3.45 -20.05 -16.05
C PHE A 90 1.94 -20.18 -15.96
N ARG A 91 1.49 -21.29 -15.38
CA ARG A 91 0.08 -21.70 -15.35
C ARG A 91 -0.59 -21.33 -14.03
N PHE A 92 -1.91 -21.16 -14.08
CA PHE A 92 -2.71 -20.78 -12.91
C PHE A 92 -2.64 -21.82 -11.79
N ASN A 93 -2.51 -23.10 -12.13
CA ASN A 93 -2.40 -24.18 -11.16
C ASN A 93 -1.12 -24.15 -10.30
N THR A 94 -0.17 -23.27 -10.61
CA THR A 94 1.05 -23.03 -9.81
C THR A 94 0.72 -22.29 -8.51
N TYR A 95 -0.39 -21.55 -8.46
CA TYR A 95 -0.81 -20.85 -7.25
C TYR A 95 -1.31 -21.81 -6.18
N SER A 96 -0.79 -21.65 -4.96
CA SER A 96 -1.30 -22.42 -3.82
C SER A 96 -2.72 -21.97 -3.46
N LYS A 97 -3.57 -22.92 -3.07
CA LYS A 97 -4.93 -22.64 -2.59
C LYS A 97 -4.95 -21.68 -1.40
N THR A 98 -3.91 -21.73 -0.56
CA THR A 98 -3.76 -20.85 0.60
C THR A 98 -3.64 -19.40 0.17
N TYR A 99 -2.74 -19.10 -0.78
CA TYR A 99 -2.57 -17.74 -1.29
C TYR A 99 -3.84 -17.23 -1.98
N ILE A 100 -4.46 -18.06 -2.82
CA ILE A 100 -5.73 -17.70 -3.47
C ILE A 100 -6.80 -17.36 -2.42
N THR A 101 -6.96 -18.21 -1.39
CA THR A 101 -7.97 -18.02 -0.35
C THR A 101 -7.73 -16.76 0.48
N GLN A 102 -6.47 -16.38 0.70
CA GLN A 102 -6.11 -15.22 1.50
C GLN A 102 -6.17 -13.91 0.73
N TYR A 103 -5.64 -13.89 -0.50
CA TYR A 103 -5.36 -12.69 -1.27
C TYR A 103 -6.30 -12.49 -2.47
N CYS A 104 -7.19 -13.42 -2.79
CA CYS A 104 -8.17 -13.26 -3.88
C CYS A 104 -9.59 -12.98 -3.37
N ARG A 105 -9.73 -12.53 -2.11
CA ARG A 105 -11.02 -12.21 -1.50
C ARG A 105 -11.52 -10.84 -1.94
N SER A 106 -12.85 -10.72 -2.02
CA SER A 106 -13.53 -9.44 -2.17
C SER A 106 -13.31 -8.57 -0.94
N ALA A 107 -13.26 -7.25 -1.16
CA ALA A 107 -13.18 -6.25 -0.12
C ALA A 107 -13.82 -4.93 -0.58
N LYS A 108 -13.86 -3.91 0.29
CA LYS A 108 -14.51 -2.62 0.02
C LYS A 108 -14.08 -1.99 -1.32
N PHE A 109 -12.79 -2.06 -1.64
CA PHE A 109 -12.20 -1.46 -2.85
C PHE A 109 -11.76 -2.49 -3.90
N TRP A 110 -11.96 -3.78 -3.60
CA TRP A 110 -11.66 -4.89 -4.49
C TRP A 110 -12.91 -5.74 -4.67
N GLU A 111 -13.87 -5.21 -5.42
CA GLU A 111 -15.22 -5.77 -5.55
C GLU A 111 -15.26 -7.00 -6.48
N THR A 112 -14.53 -8.07 -6.15
CA THR A 112 -14.41 -9.29 -6.96
C THR A 112 -15.73 -10.04 -7.22
N ASN A 113 -16.83 -9.67 -6.54
CA ASN A 113 -18.15 -10.24 -6.74
C ASN A 113 -19.02 -9.38 -7.67
N ASP A 114 -18.51 -8.26 -8.16
CA ASP A 114 -19.21 -7.40 -9.11
C ASP A 114 -19.36 -8.11 -10.47
N PRO A 115 -20.57 -8.19 -11.05
CA PRO A 115 -20.81 -8.93 -12.28
C PRO A 115 -20.03 -8.41 -13.49
N GLU A 116 -19.91 -7.08 -13.64
CA GLU A 116 -19.24 -6.46 -14.78
C GLU A 116 -17.73 -6.71 -14.71
N LEU A 117 -17.12 -6.49 -13.53
CA LEU A 117 -15.71 -6.81 -13.31
C LEU A 117 -15.44 -8.32 -13.50
N THR A 118 -16.37 -9.16 -13.07
CA THR A 118 -16.27 -10.63 -13.24
C THR A 118 -16.29 -11.04 -14.71
N GLU A 119 -17.17 -10.43 -15.51
CA GLU A 119 -17.25 -10.67 -16.94
C GLU A 119 -15.96 -10.24 -17.65
N ILE A 120 -15.47 -9.03 -17.35
CA ILE A 120 -14.22 -8.51 -17.91
C ILE A 120 -13.06 -9.47 -17.58
N ALA A 121 -12.85 -9.79 -16.30
CA ALA A 121 -11.75 -10.66 -15.89
C ALA A 121 -11.82 -12.05 -16.56
N LYS A 122 -13.03 -12.63 -16.70
CA LYS A 122 -13.22 -13.91 -17.39
C LYS A 122 -12.93 -13.83 -18.89
N ASN A 123 -13.26 -12.70 -19.54
CA ASN A 123 -12.90 -12.50 -20.95
C ASN A 123 -11.38 -12.41 -21.12
N LEU A 124 -10.69 -11.66 -20.25
CA LEU A 124 -9.22 -11.62 -20.24
C LEU A 124 -8.61 -13.02 -20.02
N LEU A 125 -9.21 -13.83 -19.15
CA LEU A 125 -8.81 -15.22 -18.90
C LEU A 125 -9.03 -16.12 -20.12
N SER A 126 -10.18 -16.00 -20.78
CA SER A 126 -10.49 -16.75 -22.00
C SER A 126 -9.48 -16.45 -23.11
N GLU A 127 -9.09 -15.19 -23.26
CA GLU A 127 -8.11 -14.77 -24.26
C GLU A 127 -6.67 -15.15 -23.90
N SER A 128 -6.32 -15.20 -22.62
CA SER A 128 -4.98 -15.62 -22.16
C SER A 128 -4.77 -17.13 -22.15
N GLY A 129 -5.87 -17.92 -22.14
CA GLY A 129 -5.79 -19.34 -21.85
C GLY A 129 -5.23 -19.60 -20.44
N ASP A 130 -4.43 -20.66 -20.30
CA ASP A 130 -3.78 -21.04 -19.02
C ASP A 130 -2.42 -20.35 -18.81
N ASP A 131 -2.22 -19.15 -19.38
CA ASP A 131 -0.98 -18.38 -19.23
C ASP A 131 -1.20 -17.14 -18.36
N VAL A 132 -0.62 -17.16 -17.16
CA VAL A 132 -0.75 -16.09 -16.17
C VAL A 132 -0.06 -14.80 -16.64
N LEU A 133 1.07 -14.89 -17.34
CA LEU A 133 1.79 -13.71 -17.81
C LEU A 133 0.98 -12.98 -18.88
N ILE A 134 0.37 -13.72 -19.81
CA ILE A 134 -0.54 -13.13 -20.81
C ILE A 134 -1.75 -12.50 -20.13
N ASN A 135 -2.31 -13.14 -19.09
CA ASN A 135 -3.42 -12.57 -18.32
C ASN A 135 -3.05 -11.26 -17.62
N LEU A 136 -1.86 -11.21 -17.00
CA LEU A 136 -1.34 -10.02 -16.33
C LEU A 136 -1.14 -8.86 -17.32
N HIS A 137 -0.55 -9.10 -18.49
CA HIS A 137 -0.41 -8.09 -19.54
C HIS A 137 -1.78 -7.56 -19.98
N LYS A 138 -2.73 -8.45 -20.28
CA LYS A 138 -4.08 -8.07 -20.68
C LYS A 138 -4.81 -7.26 -19.62
N ALA A 139 -4.71 -7.65 -18.35
CA ALA A 139 -5.29 -6.89 -17.25
C ALA A 139 -4.63 -5.52 -17.09
N PHE A 140 -3.31 -5.44 -17.19
CA PHE A 140 -2.56 -4.19 -17.09
C PHE A 140 -2.95 -3.22 -18.20
N GLU A 141 -2.92 -3.68 -19.47
CA GLU A 141 -3.33 -2.91 -20.65
C GLU A 141 -4.80 -2.47 -20.56
N PHE A 142 -5.69 -3.37 -20.13
CA PHE A 142 -7.11 -3.03 -19.94
C PHE A 142 -7.27 -1.85 -18.97
N VAL A 143 -6.60 -1.88 -17.81
CA VAL A 143 -6.71 -0.79 -16.83
C VAL A 143 -6.10 0.49 -17.38
N HIS A 144 -4.89 0.40 -17.97
CA HIS A 144 -4.20 1.54 -18.57
C HIS A 144 -5.06 2.26 -19.62
N ASP A 145 -5.76 1.50 -20.46
CA ASP A 145 -6.53 2.07 -21.57
C ASP A 145 -7.87 2.66 -21.10
N ASN A 146 -8.50 2.06 -20.09
CA ASN A 146 -9.85 2.42 -19.63
C ASN A 146 -9.87 3.48 -18.51
N ILE A 147 -8.76 3.70 -17.80
CA ILE A 147 -8.67 4.69 -16.73
C ILE A 147 -7.80 5.87 -17.18
N LYS A 148 -8.34 7.09 -17.05
CA LYS A 148 -7.58 8.33 -17.26
C LYS A 148 -7.20 8.95 -15.92
N PHE A 149 -5.96 9.41 -15.82
CA PHE A 149 -5.47 10.05 -14.61
C PHE A 149 -6.27 11.30 -14.25
N ARG A 150 -6.67 11.41 -12.98
CA ARG A 150 -7.37 12.55 -12.40
C ARG A 150 -6.81 12.83 -11.01
N GLU A 151 -6.07 13.93 -10.88
CA GLU A 151 -5.58 14.42 -9.59
C GLU A 151 -6.72 14.87 -8.66
N ASN A 152 -6.41 14.96 -7.37
CA ASN A 152 -7.25 15.54 -6.32
C ASN A 152 -8.57 14.78 -6.08
N GLN A 153 -8.49 13.47 -5.93
CA GLN A 153 -9.61 12.70 -5.40
C GLN A 153 -9.69 12.87 -3.89
N ASN A 154 -10.88 13.23 -3.38
CA ASN A 154 -11.11 13.37 -1.94
C ASN A 154 -11.24 12.01 -1.23
N HIS A 155 -11.42 10.92 -1.98
CA HIS A 155 -11.57 9.58 -1.45
C HIS A 155 -11.21 8.52 -2.51
N ARG A 156 -10.69 7.39 -2.04
CA ARG A 156 -10.52 6.17 -2.83
C ARG A 156 -11.87 5.59 -3.24
N LEU A 157 -12.06 5.33 -4.53
CA LEU A 157 -13.31 4.87 -5.14
C LEU A 157 -13.50 3.36 -5.08
N GLY A 158 -12.41 2.60 -5.26
CA GLY A 158 -12.45 1.16 -5.51
C GLY A 158 -12.68 0.80 -6.98
N ALA A 159 -12.46 -0.46 -7.31
CA ALA A 159 -12.38 -0.94 -8.70
C ALA A 159 -13.66 -0.70 -9.51
N ARG A 160 -14.83 -0.94 -8.92
CA ARG A 160 -16.11 -0.83 -9.62
C ARG A 160 -16.42 0.61 -10.02
N LEU A 161 -16.19 1.56 -9.11
CA LEU A 161 -16.42 2.97 -9.39
C LEU A 161 -15.33 3.54 -10.31
N ALA A 162 -14.07 3.13 -10.15
CA ALA A 162 -12.98 3.48 -11.06
C ALA A 162 -13.33 3.15 -12.51
N LEU A 163 -13.75 1.90 -12.76
CA LEU A 163 -14.17 1.45 -14.10
C LEU A 163 -15.34 2.28 -14.63
N LYS A 164 -16.38 2.48 -13.81
CA LYS A 164 -17.58 3.23 -14.21
C LYS A 164 -17.27 4.70 -14.55
N GLU A 165 -16.38 5.34 -13.80
CA GLU A 165 -15.99 6.73 -14.05
C GLU A 165 -14.96 6.87 -15.17
N GLY A 166 -14.20 5.81 -15.47
CA GLY A 166 -13.10 5.82 -16.41
C GLY A 166 -11.96 6.77 -16.01
N LYS A 167 -11.90 7.16 -14.73
CA LYS A 167 -10.98 8.16 -14.18
C LYS A 167 -10.58 7.83 -12.75
N GLY A 168 -9.32 8.08 -12.42
CA GLY A 168 -8.70 7.57 -11.20
C GLY A 168 -7.37 8.26 -10.88
N ASP A 169 -6.95 8.21 -9.63
CA ASP A 169 -5.53 8.38 -9.29
C ASP A 169 -4.87 7.01 -9.05
N CYS A 170 -3.65 6.99 -8.51
CA CYS A 170 -2.85 5.79 -8.25
C CYS A 170 -3.63 4.67 -7.52
N ASP A 171 -4.60 5.01 -6.67
CA ASP A 171 -5.43 4.04 -5.97
C ASP A 171 -6.39 3.31 -6.90
N GLU A 172 -7.10 4.03 -7.76
CA GLU A 172 -8.06 3.45 -8.68
C GLU A 172 -7.41 2.57 -9.75
N PHE A 173 -6.24 2.98 -10.26
CA PHE A 173 -5.45 2.13 -11.16
C PHE A 173 -5.05 0.83 -10.46
N SER A 174 -4.53 0.92 -9.24
CA SER A 174 -4.11 -0.23 -8.45
C SER A 174 -5.29 -1.15 -8.12
N ASP A 175 -6.41 -0.59 -7.68
CA ASP A 175 -7.57 -1.35 -7.25
C ASP A 175 -8.24 -2.11 -8.38
N LEU A 176 -8.39 -1.47 -9.54
CA LEU A 176 -8.95 -2.13 -10.70
C LEU A 176 -8.05 -3.29 -11.14
N PHE A 177 -6.75 -3.07 -11.23
CA PHE A 177 -5.79 -4.12 -11.62
C PHE A 177 -5.77 -5.29 -10.62
N ILE A 178 -5.71 -4.98 -9.31
CA ILE A 178 -5.79 -5.99 -8.25
C ILE A 178 -7.09 -6.77 -8.36
N THR A 179 -8.22 -6.11 -8.60
CA THR A 179 -9.53 -6.78 -8.65
C THR A 179 -9.62 -7.75 -9.82
N LEU A 180 -9.17 -7.35 -11.01
CA LEU A 180 -9.12 -8.22 -12.19
C LEU A 180 -8.21 -9.44 -11.95
N CYS A 181 -7.04 -9.24 -11.34
CA CYS A 181 -6.15 -10.33 -10.94
C CYS A 181 -6.84 -11.30 -9.97
N ARG A 182 -7.44 -10.77 -8.90
CA ARG A 182 -8.06 -11.57 -7.84
C ARG A 182 -9.24 -12.40 -8.34
N ILE A 183 -10.06 -11.87 -9.24
CA ILE A 183 -11.17 -12.62 -9.87
C ILE A 183 -10.64 -13.87 -10.60
N ASN A 184 -9.51 -13.73 -11.30
CA ASN A 184 -8.84 -14.84 -11.99
C ASN A 184 -7.93 -15.67 -11.08
N HIS A 185 -8.09 -15.57 -9.76
CA HIS A 185 -7.31 -16.30 -8.77
C HIS A 185 -5.80 -16.01 -8.80
N ILE A 186 -5.41 -14.82 -9.25
CA ILE A 186 -4.04 -14.30 -9.16
C ILE A 186 -3.92 -13.49 -7.86
N PRO A 187 -3.13 -13.93 -6.85
CA PRO A 187 -2.92 -13.21 -5.61
C PRO A 187 -2.26 -11.85 -5.87
N ALA A 188 -2.98 -10.78 -5.55
CA ALA A 188 -2.52 -9.41 -5.72
C ALA A 188 -2.79 -8.59 -4.45
N GLN A 189 -1.91 -7.65 -4.13
CA GLN A 189 -2.02 -6.76 -2.98
C GLN A 189 -1.76 -5.31 -3.37
N ARG A 190 -2.26 -4.37 -2.58
CA ARG A 190 -1.93 -2.96 -2.70
C ARG A 190 -0.69 -2.67 -1.86
N VAL A 191 0.12 -1.74 -2.32
CA VAL A 191 1.26 -1.21 -1.58
C VAL A 191 1.06 0.30 -1.46
N MET A 192 1.32 0.83 -0.27
CA MET A 192 1.39 2.25 0.01
C MET A 192 2.82 2.65 0.27
N GLY A 193 3.21 3.80 -0.28
CA GLY A 193 4.57 4.25 -0.21
C GLY A 193 4.74 5.71 -0.53
N ILE A 194 6.01 6.06 -0.72
CA ILE A 194 6.47 7.38 -1.11
C ILE A 194 7.12 7.23 -2.48
N LEU A 195 6.73 8.08 -3.42
CA LEU A 195 7.43 8.24 -4.69
C LEU A 195 8.27 9.50 -4.60
N VAL A 196 9.59 9.35 -4.61
CA VAL A 196 10.53 10.48 -4.59
C VAL A 196 10.61 11.07 -6.01
N THR A 197 10.23 12.34 -6.15
CA THR A 197 10.12 13.02 -7.45
C THR A 197 11.36 13.84 -7.78
N ASP A 198 12.03 14.40 -6.76
CA ASP A 198 13.35 15.01 -6.89
C ASP A 198 14.11 14.98 -5.54
N ALA A 199 15.19 15.75 -5.42
CA ALA A 199 16.07 15.74 -4.25
C ALA A 199 15.36 15.97 -2.91
N ASN A 200 14.28 16.77 -2.89
CA ASN A 200 13.56 17.12 -1.65
C ASN A 200 12.03 17.01 -1.78
N ASN A 201 11.50 16.62 -2.94
CA ASN A 201 10.08 16.47 -3.16
C ASN A 201 9.66 15.00 -3.27
N TYR A 202 8.41 14.75 -2.88
CA TYR A 202 7.79 13.45 -2.94
C TYR A 202 6.29 13.56 -3.23
N SER A 203 5.68 12.43 -3.58
CA SER A 203 4.24 12.22 -3.50
C SER A 203 3.97 10.94 -2.72
N LEU A 204 2.90 10.93 -1.93
CA LEU A 204 2.32 9.66 -1.49
C LEU A 204 1.82 8.91 -2.71
N HIS A 205 2.07 7.61 -2.78
CA HIS A 205 1.75 6.82 -3.95
C HIS A 205 1.29 5.42 -3.55
N ALA A 206 0.35 4.89 -4.33
CA ALA A 206 -0.14 3.54 -4.23
C ALA A 206 0.14 2.78 -5.52
N TRP A 207 0.54 1.52 -5.40
CA TRP A 207 0.67 0.62 -6.54
C TRP A 207 0.21 -0.79 -6.15
N SER A 208 0.35 -1.73 -7.08
CA SER A 208 -0.03 -3.11 -6.88
C SER A 208 1.18 -4.04 -6.89
N GLU A 209 1.10 -5.13 -6.15
CA GLU A 209 2.05 -6.24 -6.23
C GLU A 209 1.29 -7.53 -6.49
N VAL A 210 1.85 -8.40 -7.33
CA VAL A 210 1.34 -9.74 -7.63
C VAL A 210 2.32 -10.77 -7.10
N TYR A 211 1.84 -11.77 -6.39
CA TYR A 211 2.70 -12.86 -5.94
C TYR A 211 3.08 -13.72 -7.15
N ILE A 212 4.37 -13.91 -7.43
CA ILE A 212 4.84 -14.76 -8.53
C ILE A 212 5.45 -16.03 -7.93
N PRO A 213 4.78 -17.21 -8.02
CA PRO A 213 5.23 -18.44 -7.38
C PRO A 213 6.59 -18.94 -7.88
N LEU A 214 6.96 -18.62 -9.13
CA LEU A 214 8.27 -18.96 -9.69
C LEU A 214 9.43 -18.30 -8.93
N TYR A 215 9.18 -17.14 -8.32
CA TYR A 215 10.16 -16.40 -7.52
C TYR A 215 9.91 -16.52 -6.02
N GLY A 216 8.72 -16.98 -5.63
CA GLY A 216 8.34 -17.04 -4.22
C GLY A 216 8.20 -15.66 -3.58
N GLN A 217 7.95 -14.62 -4.36
CA GLN A 217 7.90 -13.24 -3.90
C GLN A 217 6.80 -12.42 -4.58
N TRP A 218 6.49 -11.28 -3.97
CA TRP A 218 5.66 -10.24 -4.54
C TRP A 218 6.44 -9.44 -5.58
N VAL A 219 5.82 -9.23 -6.74
CA VAL A 219 6.40 -8.50 -7.88
C VAL A 219 5.55 -7.25 -8.14
N PRO A 220 6.17 -6.06 -8.26
CA PRO A 220 5.48 -4.79 -8.40
C PRO A 220 4.92 -4.54 -9.81
N PHE A 221 3.74 -3.92 -9.84
CA PHE A 221 3.02 -3.44 -11.01
C PHE A 221 2.39 -2.09 -10.67
N ASP A 222 2.70 -1.07 -11.45
CA ASP A 222 2.17 0.29 -11.28
C ASP A 222 1.56 0.73 -12.61
N VAL A 223 0.25 0.50 -12.76
CA VAL A 223 -0.46 0.85 -14.01
C VAL A 223 -0.54 2.36 -14.18
N ALA A 224 -0.57 3.14 -13.09
CA ALA A 224 -0.65 4.60 -13.16
C ALA A 224 0.62 5.22 -13.75
N LEU A 225 1.78 4.58 -13.54
CA LEU A 225 3.08 5.04 -14.04
C LEU A 225 3.70 4.11 -15.10
N ASP A 226 2.91 3.20 -15.67
CA ASP A 226 3.31 2.26 -16.72
C ASP A 226 4.55 1.39 -16.36
N GLU A 227 4.65 0.96 -15.09
CA GLU A 227 5.68 0.02 -14.64
C GLU A 227 5.12 -1.40 -14.57
N PHE A 228 5.52 -2.23 -15.53
CA PHE A 228 5.16 -3.64 -15.56
C PHE A 228 6.30 -4.52 -15.01
N ALA A 229 6.03 -5.23 -13.92
CA ALA A 229 7.00 -6.13 -13.29
C ALA A 229 8.34 -5.45 -12.97
N SER A 230 8.30 -4.22 -12.48
CA SER A 230 9.47 -3.41 -12.14
C SER A 230 9.18 -2.43 -11.00
N ILE A 231 10.24 -2.03 -10.31
CA ILE A 231 10.22 -0.97 -9.32
C ILE A 231 11.51 -0.18 -9.40
N LYS A 232 11.39 1.14 -9.44
CA LYS A 232 12.53 2.05 -9.53
C LYS A 232 13.02 2.42 -8.14
N TRP A 233 14.30 2.79 -8.04
CA TRP A 233 14.94 3.20 -6.78
C TRP A 233 14.17 4.29 -6.00
N ASN A 234 13.38 5.12 -6.69
CA ASN A 234 12.65 6.23 -6.08
C ASN A 234 11.29 5.84 -5.47
N TYR A 235 10.95 4.55 -5.45
CA TYR A 235 9.80 4.02 -4.71
C TYR A 235 10.25 3.60 -3.31
N LEU A 236 9.55 4.05 -2.27
CA LEU A 236 9.76 3.63 -0.88
C LEU A 236 8.50 2.96 -0.35
N ILE A 237 8.61 1.72 0.11
CA ILE A 237 7.46 0.95 0.63
C ILE A 237 7.24 1.31 2.10
N ARG A 238 6.07 1.88 2.40
CA ARG A 238 5.62 2.21 3.76
C ARG A 238 4.70 1.13 4.35
N ALA A 239 3.86 0.50 3.52
CA ALA A 239 2.96 -0.57 3.94
C ALA A 239 2.47 -1.46 2.79
N HIS A 240 2.47 -2.77 3.01
CA HIS A 240 1.77 -3.80 2.24
C HIS A 240 0.34 -3.98 2.75
N MET A 241 -0.63 -4.05 1.84
CA MET A 241 -2.05 -4.17 2.15
C MET A 241 -2.71 -5.14 1.17
N GLY A 242 -2.74 -6.43 1.50
CA GLY A 242 -3.39 -7.47 0.71
C GLY A 242 -4.49 -8.19 1.46
N LEU A 243 -4.31 -8.44 2.76
CA LEU A 243 -5.28 -9.10 3.63
C LEU A 243 -6.34 -8.14 4.16
N LYS A 244 -5.98 -6.86 4.29
CA LYS A 244 -6.88 -5.75 4.62
C LYS A 244 -6.87 -4.75 3.48
N TYR A 245 -8.05 -4.30 3.06
CA TYR A 245 -8.18 -3.36 1.95
C TYR A 245 -7.71 -1.95 2.30
N ASP A 246 -7.65 -1.63 3.58
CA ASP A 246 -7.19 -0.36 4.09
C ASP A 246 -6.66 -0.56 5.51
N ALA A 247 -5.60 0.16 5.85
CA ALA A 247 -5.00 0.16 7.17
C ALA A 247 -4.45 1.57 7.44
N PRO A 248 -4.90 2.23 8.52
CA PRO A 248 -4.39 3.55 8.84
C PRO A 248 -2.90 3.46 9.17
N LEU A 249 -2.11 4.40 8.66
CA LEU A 249 -0.68 4.49 8.97
C LEU A 249 -0.44 4.77 10.45
N VAL A 250 -1.40 5.40 11.14
CA VAL A 250 -1.36 5.63 12.58
C VAL A 250 -2.67 5.17 13.21
N PHE A 251 -2.58 4.35 14.26
CA PHE A 251 -3.74 4.05 15.10
C PHE A 251 -3.31 3.82 16.55
N PHE A 252 -4.24 3.95 17.49
CA PHE A 252 -3.97 3.68 18.89
C PHE A 252 -4.95 2.66 19.45
N ARG A 253 -4.48 1.92 20.47
CA ARG A 253 -5.28 1.01 21.26
C ARG A 253 -5.26 1.49 22.71
N SER A 254 -6.35 2.15 23.12
CA SER A 254 -6.54 2.62 24.48
C SER A 254 -8.02 2.62 24.86
N LYS A 255 -8.30 2.66 26.18
CA LYS A 255 -9.63 2.98 26.68
C LYS A 255 -9.86 4.48 26.52
N VAL A 256 -11.02 4.83 25.97
CA VAL A 256 -11.41 6.22 25.71
C VAL A 256 -12.64 6.59 26.52
N GLY A 257 -12.73 7.86 26.92
CA GLY A 257 -13.88 8.42 27.61
C GLY A 257 -15.08 8.67 26.69
N LYS A 258 -16.19 9.14 27.28
CA LYS A 258 -17.37 9.56 26.50
C LYS A 258 -17.01 10.73 25.58
N ASN A 259 -17.61 10.75 24.38
CA ASN A 259 -17.42 11.79 23.36
C ASN A 259 -15.94 11.99 22.97
N PHE A 260 -15.14 10.94 23.01
CA PHE A 260 -13.74 11.00 22.62
C PHE A 260 -13.59 11.27 21.12
N ARG A 261 -12.76 12.26 20.78
CA ARG A 261 -12.34 12.55 19.40
C ARG A 261 -10.86 12.87 19.40
N ALA A 262 -10.14 12.32 18.42
CA ALA A 262 -8.74 12.58 18.19
C ALA A 262 -8.47 12.72 16.69
N LYS A 263 -7.44 13.47 16.35
CA LYS A 263 -6.97 13.66 14.99
C LYS A 263 -5.50 13.25 14.87
N PHE A 264 -5.15 12.72 13.72
CA PHE A 264 -3.79 12.54 13.21
C PHE A 264 -3.65 13.32 11.91
N GLU A 265 -2.42 13.66 11.55
CA GLU A 265 -2.14 14.06 10.16
C GLU A 265 -2.11 12.81 9.27
N GLU A 266 -2.75 12.86 8.10
CA GLU A 266 -2.82 11.74 7.17
C GLU A 266 -1.47 11.50 6.48
N ASP A 267 -0.80 12.59 6.12
CA ASP A 267 0.59 12.59 5.66
C ASP A 267 1.52 12.86 6.84
N ASP A 268 2.37 11.87 7.15
CA ASP A 268 3.33 11.92 8.23
C ASP A 268 4.76 12.19 7.76
N VAL A 269 4.96 12.46 6.48
CA VAL A 269 6.28 12.70 5.88
C VAL A 269 6.62 14.18 6.01
N ALA A 270 7.51 14.49 6.96
CA ALA A 270 7.98 15.85 7.20
C ALA A 270 9.02 16.29 6.17
N GLN A 271 9.91 15.37 5.76
CA GLN A 271 10.95 15.65 4.77
C GLN A 271 11.43 14.36 4.10
N VAL A 272 11.79 14.47 2.83
CA VAL A 272 12.55 13.47 2.08
C VAL A 272 13.84 14.13 1.59
N SER A 273 14.97 13.42 1.64
CA SER A 273 16.24 13.92 1.14
C SER A 273 17.09 12.80 0.56
N LEU A 274 17.62 13.00 -0.64
CA LEU A 274 18.62 12.09 -1.22
C LEU A 274 19.95 12.23 -0.49
N ILE A 275 20.50 11.10 -0.03
CA ILE A 275 21.83 11.05 0.57
C ILE A 275 22.82 10.70 -0.56
N THR A 276 23.72 11.64 -0.85
CA THR A 276 24.81 11.48 -1.83
C THR A 276 26.00 10.73 -1.26
#